data_AF-A0A7C9P539-F1
#
_entry.id   AF-A0A7C9P539-F1
#
_cell.length_a   1.000
_cell.length_b   1.000
_cell.length_c   1.000
_cell.angle_alpha   90.00
_cell.angle_beta   90.00
_cell.angle_gamma   90.00
#
_symmetry.space_group_name_H-M   'P 1'
#
loop_
_entity.id
_entity.type
_entity.pdbx_description
1 polymer ?
#
loop_
_entity_poly.entity_id
_entity_poly.type
_entity_poly.pdbx_seq_one_letter_code
_entity_poly.pdbx_strand_id
1 'polypeptide(L)'
;GSLVFKEHLERLSEVILILLIGGTLFLNSWSWRAVGLALFLFMVARPAGVFVSLFGTRTPWRIQGLSGWFGVRGIGSLYYLMYAIQHGLPEPLALELIQMTLIVLTLSILLHGISVKPLLARFWRPIRQVQPG
;
A
#
# COMPACT_ATOMS: atom_id res chain seq x y z
N GLY A 1 3.39 -9.76 -26.41
CA GLY A 1 3.21 -8.36 -26.83
C GLY A 1 2.34 -7.58 -25.86
N SER A 2 1.04 -7.87 -25.81
CA SER A 2 0.03 -7.06 -25.07
C SER A 2 0.17 -7.05 -23.55
N LEU A 3 0.57 -8.17 -22.91
CA LEU A 3 0.73 -8.24 -21.45
C LEU A 3 1.88 -7.36 -20.94
N VAL A 4 3.01 -7.37 -21.65
CA VAL A 4 4.18 -6.53 -21.32
C VAL A 4 3.82 -5.06 -21.45
N PHE A 5 3.11 -4.67 -22.52
CA PHE A 5 2.65 -3.28 -22.68
C PHE A 5 1.68 -2.84 -21.58
N LYS A 6 0.73 -3.71 -21.19
CA LYS A 6 -0.19 -3.45 -20.07
C LYS A 6 0.54 -3.24 -18.75
N GLU A 7 1.54 -4.06 -18.46
CA GLU A 7 2.35 -3.94 -17.23
C GLU A 7 3.12 -2.61 -17.18
N HIS A 8 3.66 -2.15 -18.31
CA HIS A 8 4.34 -0.85 -18.38
C HIS A 8 3.36 0.31 -18.13
N LEU A 9 2.16 0.26 -18.73
CA LEU A 9 1.13 1.26 -18.49
C LEU A 9 0.64 1.27 -17.04
N GLU A 10 0.50 0.09 -16.43
CA GLU A 10 0.10 -0.04 -15.03
C GLU A 10 1.15 0.62 -14.13
N ARG A 11 2.43 0.26 -14.29
CA ARG A 11 3.56 0.86 -13.54
C ARG A 11 3.64 2.38 -13.72
N LEU A 12 3.50 2.88 -14.95
CA LEU A 12 3.51 4.32 -15.21
C LEU A 12 2.33 5.03 -14.52
N SER A 13 1.14 4.43 -14.56
CA SER A 13 -0.04 4.96 -13.89
C SER A 13 0.16 5.00 -12.37
N GLU A 14 0.78 3.97 -11.78
CA GLU A 14 1.11 3.97 -10.36
C GLU A 14 2.05 5.12 -10.01
N VAL A 15 3.13 5.30 -10.78
CA VAL A 15 4.13 6.36 -10.53
C VAL A 15 3.50 7.74 -10.66
N ILE A 16 2.69 7.98 -11.70
CA ILE A 16 1.98 9.25 -11.89
C ILE A 16 1.04 9.52 -10.70
N LEU A 17 0.26 8.53 -10.27
CA LEU A 17 -0.62 8.66 -9.12
C LEU A 17 0.15 9.00 -7.85
N ILE A 18 1.27 8.30 -7.59
CA ILE A 18 2.12 8.57 -6.42
C ILE A 18 2.65 10.00 -6.44
N LEU A 19 3.12 10.47 -7.60
CA LEU A 19 3.62 11.84 -7.76
C LEU A 19 2.51 12.88 -7.55
N LEU A 20 1.32 12.65 -8.10
CA LEU A 20 0.17 13.53 -7.90
C LEU A 20 -0.25 13.58 -6.43
N ILE A 21 -0.39 12.43 -5.77
CA ILE A 21 -0.74 12.35 -4.34
C ILE A 21 0.30 13.08 -3.50
N GLY A 22 1.60 12.83 -3.75
CA GLY A 22 2.69 13.54 -3.07
C GLY A 22 2.65 15.05 -3.29
N GLY A 23 2.34 15.50 -4.51
CA GLY A 23 2.21 16.92 -4.85
C GLY A 23 0.98 17.59 -4.22
N THR A 24 -0.10 16.85 -3.97
CA THR A 24 -1.30 17.38 -3.28
C THR A 24 -1.14 17.52 -1.77
N LEU A 25 -0.07 16.96 -1.18
CA LEU A 25 0.14 16.97 0.26
C LEU A 25 0.71 18.32 0.74
N PHE A 26 -0.16 19.20 1.23
CA PHE A 26 0.26 20.40 1.96
C PHE A 26 0.35 20.13 3.47
N LEU A 27 1.24 20.84 4.19
CA LEU A 27 1.45 20.69 5.65
C LEU A 27 0.17 20.85 6.48
N ASN A 28 -0.79 21.64 5.99
CA ASN A 28 -2.08 21.87 6.65
C ASN A 28 -3.10 20.73 6.43
N SER A 29 -2.77 19.76 5.58
CA SER A 29 -3.67 18.64 5.25
C SER A 29 -3.58 17.50 6.27
N TRP A 30 -2.68 17.59 7.25
CA TRP A 30 -2.37 16.51 8.17
C TRP A 30 -3.42 16.39 9.28
N SER A 31 -4.31 15.40 9.17
CA SER A 31 -5.27 15.07 10.21
C SER A 31 -4.74 13.93 11.09
N TRP A 32 -4.61 14.18 12.40
CA TRP A 32 -4.18 13.16 13.36
C TRP A 32 -5.12 11.94 13.38
N ARG A 33 -6.42 12.16 13.07
CA ARG A 33 -7.43 11.10 12.92
C ARG A 33 -7.08 10.17 11.75
N ALA A 34 -6.66 10.73 10.62
CA ALA A 34 -6.27 9.97 9.44
C ALA A 34 -4.98 9.17 9.67
N VAL A 35 -4.01 9.74 10.41
CA VAL A 35 -2.81 9.01 10.81
C VAL A 35 -3.14 7.85 11.74
N GLY A 36 -4.00 8.06 12.74
CA GLY A 36 -4.47 7.01 13.62
C GLY A 36 -5.19 5.89 12.87
N LEU A 37 -6.05 6.24 11.91
CA LEU A 37 -6.71 5.29 11.01
C LEU A 37 -5.68 4.50 10.19
N ALA A 38 -4.71 5.18 9.57
CA ALA A 38 -3.66 4.53 8.80
C ALA A 38 -2.88 3.52 9.64
N LEU A 39 -2.47 3.92 10.85
CA LEU A 39 -1.74 3.07 11.78
C LEU A 39 -2.57 1.85 12.20
N PHE A 40 -3.85 2.05 12.53
CA PHE A 40 -4.77 0.96 12.85
C PHE A 40 -4.93 -0.01 11.67
N LEU A 41 -5.11 0.50 10.46
CA LEU A 41 -5.25 -0.32 9.26
C LEU A 41 -3.97 -1.16 9.02
N PHE A 42 -2.79 -0.56 9.19
CA PHE A 42 -1.52 -1.26 8.94
C PHE A 42 -1.15 -2.24 10.05
N MET A 43 -1.35 -1.88 11.32
CA MET A 43 -0.91 -2.69 12.46
C MET A 43 -1.95 -3.72 12.91
N VAL A 44 -3.25 -3.49 12.67
CA VAL A 44 -4.33 -4.34 13.19
C VAL A 44 -5.09 -5.00 12.05
N ALA A 45 -5.73 -4.21 11.19
CA ALA A 45 -6.60 -4.76 10.15
C ALA A 45 -5.83 -5.67 9.17
N ARG A 46 -4.56 -5.34 8.89
CA ARG A 46 -3.76 -6.08 7.91
C ARG A 46 -3.23 -7.41 8.45
N PRO A 47 -2.61 -7.50 9.64
CA PRO A 47 -2.28 -8.80 10.23
C PRO A 47 -3.51 -9.66 10.47
N ALA A 48 -4.63 -9.07 10.91
CA ALA A 48 -5.88 -9.79 11.09
C ALA A 48 -6.41 -10.37 9.76
N GLY A 49 -6.44 -9.57 8.69
CA GLY A 49 -6.88 -10.03 7.37
C GLY A 49 -6.01 -11.17 6.82
N VAL A 50 -4.68 -11.07 6.98
CA VAL A 50 -3.77 -12.15 6.56
C VAL A 50 -4.01 -13.40 7.40
N PHE A 51 -4.10 -13.26 8.73
CA PHE A 51 -4.35 -14.37 9.64
C PHE A 51 -5.66 -15.08 9.31
N VAL A 52 -6.75 -14.35 9.06
CA VAL A 52 -8.05 -14.91 8.66
C VAL A 52 -7.93 -15.61 7.30
N SER A 53 -7.28 -14.98 6.31
CA SER A 53 -7.14 -15.58 4.97
C SER A 53 -6.26 -16.84 4.94
N LEU A 54 -5.31 -16.95 5.87
CA LEU A 54 -4.42 -18.11 5.99
C LEU A 54 -4.87 -19.07 7.09
N PHE A 55 -5.98 -18.81 7.76
CA PHE A 55 -6.55 -19.68 8.78
C PHE A 55 -6.91 -21.02 8.14
N GLY A 56 -6.12 -22.06 8.41
CA GLY A 56 -6.24 -23.39 7.81
C GLY A 56 -5.10 -23.79 6.86
N THR A 57 -4.18 -22.87 6.52
CA THR A 57 -2.97 -23.22 5.75
C THR A 57 -1.76 -23.42 6.67
N ARG A 58 -0.90 -24.42 6.36
CA ARG A 58 0.37 -24.69 7.10
C ARG A 58 1.48 -23.67 6.76
N THR A 59 1.12 -22.43 6.50
CA THR A 59 2.05 -21.41 6.03
C THR A 59 2.86 -20.84 7.21
N PRO A 60 4.21 -20.80 7.16
CA PRO A 60 5.02 -20.30 8.26
C PRO A 60 4.74 -18.82 8.56
N TRP A 61 4.72 -18.45 9.85
CA TRP A 61 4.42 -17.08 10.33
C TRP A 61 5.24 -15.97 9.64
N ARG A 62 6.48 -16.27 9.27
CA ARG A 62 7.35 -15.34 8.53
C ARG A 62 6.81 -15.00 7.14
N ILE A 63 6.26 -15.99 6.43
CA ILE A 63 5.66 -15.80 5.10
C ILE A 63 4.32 -15.07 5.24
N GLN A 64 3.56 -15.34 6.30
CA GLN A 64 2.33 -14.59 6.60
C GLN A 64 2.63 -13.10 6.87
N GLY A 65 3.64 -12.81 7.70
CA GLY A 65 4.07 -11.43 7.97
C GLY A 65 4.58 -10.72 6.72
N LEU A 66 5.32 -11.41 5.84
CA LEU A 66 5.82 -10.86 4.58
C LEU A 66 4.68 -10.59 3.59
N SER A 67 3.75 -11.54 3.40
CA SER A 67 2.55 -11.33 2.56
C SER A 67 1.65 -10.24 3.12
N GLY A 68 1.61 -10.16 4.45
CA GLY A 68 1.06 -9.10 5.28
C GLY A 68 1.90 -7.82 5.31
N TRP A 69 2.96 -7.68 4.52
CA TRP A 69 3.72 -6.43 4.38
C TRP A 69 3.83 -5.97 2.92
N PHE A 70 3.98 -6.91 1.98
CA PHE A 70 4.30 -6.66 0.56
C PHE A 70 3.13 -6.25 -0.36
N GLY A 71 2.14 -5.51 0.14
CA GLY A 71 1.01 -5.05 -0.68
C GLY A 71 0.98 -3.54 -0.77
N VAL A 72 1.39 -2.97 -1.91
CA VAL A 72 1.22 -1.53 -2.19
C VAL A 72 -0.27 -1.31 -2.43
N ARG A 73 -0.93 -0.67 -1.47
CA ARG A 73 -2.37 -0.39 -1.53
C ARG A 73 -2.56 1.10 -1.67
N GLY A 74 -2.77 1.55 -2.90
CA GLY A 74 -3.26 2.91 -3.09
C GLY A 74 -4.30 3.02 -4.17
N ILE A 75 -4.04 2.41 -5.31
CA ILE A 75 -4.79 2.71 -6.53
C ILE A 75 -6.24 2.18 -6.44
N GLY A 76 -6.43 0.96 -5.91
CA GLY A 76 -7.77 0.40 -5.74
C GLY A 76 -8.64 1.12 -4.69
N SER A 77 -8.05 1.65 -3.62
CA SER A 77 -8.79 2.38 -2.59
C SER A 77 -9.39 3.68 -3.13
N LEU A 78 -8.65 4.39 -3.99
CA LEU A 78 -9.14 5.57 -4.68
C LEU A 78 -10.31 5.23 -5.61
N TYR A 79 -10.24 4.10 -6.32
CA TYR A 79 -11.35 3.64 -7.15
C TYR A 79 -12.64 3.45 -6.33
N TYR A 80 -12.58 2.76 -5.20
CA TYR A 80 -13.77 2.54 -4.36
C TYR A 80 -14.31 3.84 -3.74
N LEU A 81 -13.43 4.76 -3.37
CA LEU A 81 -13.86 6.06 -2.88
C LEU A 81 -14.56 6.88 -3.97
N MET A 82 -13.98 6.96 -5.16
CA MET A 82 -14.59 7.64 -6.31
C MET A 82 -15.92 6.99 -6.69
N TYR A 83 -15.99 5.65 -6.64
CA TYR A 83 -17.22 4.91 -6.84
C TYR A 83 -18.30 5.31 -5.83
N ALA A 84 -17.97 5.34 -4.53
CA ALA A 84 -18.91 5.74 -3.49
C ALA A 84 -19.40 7.20 -3.66
N ILE A 85 -18.48 8.11 -4.02
CA ILE A 85 -18.82 9.51 -4.30
C ILE A 85 -19.80 9.62 -5.47
N GLN A 86 -19.56 8.89 -6.57
CA GLN A 86 -20.49 8.85 -7.69
C GLN A 86 -21.85 8.24 -7.35
N HIS A 87 -21.93 7.40 -6.32
CA HIS A 87 -23.18 6.76 -5.87
C HIS A 87 -23.93 7.57 -4.79
N GLY A 88 -23.63 8.87 -4.66
CA GLY A 88 -24.41 9.78 -3.82
C GLY A 88 -23.88 9.95 -2.40
N LEU A 89 -22.58 9.77 -2.19
CA LEU A 89 -21.96 10.10 -0.91
C LEU A 89 -22.11 11.61 -0.62
N PRO A 90 -22.57 12.01 0.59
CA PRO A 90 -22.68 13.42 0.94
C PRO A 90 -21.34 14.17 0.80
N GLU A 91 -21.36 15.36 0.22
CA GLU A 91 -20.16 16.16 -0.08
C GLU A 91 -19.24 16.38 1.14
N PRO A 92 -19.74 16.72 2.36
CA PRO A 92 -18.87 16.91 3.52
C PRO A 92 -18.12 15.62 3.90
N LEU A 93 -18.80 14.48 3.78
CA LEU A 93 -18.22 13.17 4.09
C LEU A 93 -17.25 12.74 2.98
N ALA A 94 -17.56 13.04 1.72
CA ALA A 94 -16.67 12.79 0.59
C ALA A 94 -15.33 13.49 0.76
N LEU A 95 -15.34 14.77 1.12
CA LEU A 95 -14.13 15.56 1.37
C LEU A 95 -13.30 14.99 2.52
N GLU A 96 -13.94 14.61 3.63
CA GLU A 96 -13.26 13.97 4.76
C GLU A 96 -12.61 12.64 4.35
N LEU A 97 -13.35 11.78 3.63
CA LEU A 97 -12.82 10.49 3.18
C LEU A 97 -11.70 10.65 2.14
N ILE A 98 -11.77 11.64 1.24
CA ILE A 98 -10.68 11.97 0.32
C ILE A 98 -9.42 12.31 1.12
N GLN A 99 -9.52 13.22 2.08
CA GLN A 99 -8.38 13.63 2.90
C GLN A 99 -7.79 12.43 3.67
N MET A 100 -8.63 11.62 4.32
CA MET A 100 -8.18 10.42 5.03
C MET A 100 -7.48 9.43 4.09
N THR A 101 -8.09 9.19 2.93
CA THR A 101 -7.58 8.22 1.95
C THR A 101 -6.23 8.66 1.42
N LEU A 102 -6.04 9.94 1.06
CA LEU A 102 -4.76 10.47 0.59
C LEU A 102 -3.64 10.34 1.64
N ILE A 103 -3.95 10.60 2.92
CA ILE A 103 -2.99 10.45 4.03
C ILE A 103 -2.62 8.97 4.23
N VAL A 104 -3.61 8.08 4.26
CA VAL A 104 -3.38 6.63 4.38
C VAL A 104 -2.54 6.11 3.22
N LEU A 105 -2.85 6.52 1.99
CA LEU A 105 -2.08 6.16 0.80
C LEU A 105 -0.63 6.62 0.94
N THR A 106 -0.43 7.89 1.27
CA THR A 106 0.92 8.46 1.44
C THR A 106 1.71 7.71 2.48
N LEU A 107 1.13 7.48 3.66
CA LEU A 107 1.78 6.74 4.73
C LEU A 107 2.09 5.30 4.31
N SER A 108 1.19 4.64 3.57
CA SER A 108 1.44 3.29 3.03
C SER A 108 2.63 3.29 2.08
N ILE A 109 2.69 4.25 1.16
CA ILE A 109 3.76 4.36 0.16
C ILE A 109 5.10 4.64 0.85
N LEU A 110 5.12 5.58 1.81
CA LEU A 110 6.33 5.92 2.56
C LEU A 110 6.82 4.73 3.41
N LEU A 111 5.93 4.13 4.20
CA LEU A 111 6.27 2.97 5.03
C LEU A 111 6.79 1.82 4.16
N HIS A 112 6.13 1.54 3.04
CA HIS A 112 6.57 0.50 2.12
C HIS A 112 7.90 0.85 1.46
N GLY A 113 8.05 2.05 0.91
CA GLY A 113 9.28 2.51 0.26
C GLY A 113 10.50 2.51 1.18
N ILE A 114 10.32 2.89 2.45
CA ILE A 114 11.38 2.85 3.47
C ILE A 114 11.65 1.40 3.91
N SER A 115 10.63 0.56 4.02
CA SER A 115 10.77 -0.77 4.62
C SER A 115 11.24 -1.85 3.66
N VAL A 116 10.95 -1.74 2.35
CA VAL A 116 11.34 -2.76 1.35
C VAL A 116 12.86 -2.93 1.28
N LYS A 117 13.61 -1.83 1.23
CA LYS A 117 15.08 -1.84 1.12
C LYS A 117 15.77 -2.58 2.29
N PRO A 118 15.50 -2.26 3.57
CA PRO A 118 16.12 -2.95 4.70
C PRO A 118 15.62 -4.38 4.88
N LEU A 119 14.35 -4.68 4.55
CA LEU A 119 13.84 -6.05 4.65
C LEU A 119 14.53 -6.97 3.64
N LEU A 120 14.69 -6.54 2.38
CA LEU A 120 15.44 -7.31 1.39
C LEU A 120 16.90 -7.50 1.82
N ALA A 121 17.56 -6.45 2.31
CA ALA A 121 18.95 -6.56 2.77
C ALA A 121 19.12 -7.55 3.93
N ARG A 122 18.12 -7.70 4.80
CA ARG A 122 18.16 -8.61 5.96
C ARG A 122 17.78 -10.05 5.63
N PHE A 123 16.95 -10.27 4.61
CA PHE A 123 16.49 -11.61 4.21
C PHE A 123 17.30 -12.21 3.05
N TRP A 124 17.84 -11.38 2.16
CA TRP A 124 18.67 -11.84 1.05
C TRP A 124 20.13 -11.89 1.48
N ARG A 125 20.56 -13.05 2.00
CA ARG A 125 22.00 -13.38 1.99
C ARG A 125 22.41 -13.49 0.51
N PRO A 126 23.46 -12.80 0.04
CA PRO A 126 23.97 -13.01 -1.30
C PRO A 126 24.26 -14.50 -1.45
N ILE A 127 23.56 -15.17 -2.36
CA ILE A 127 23.97 -16.50 -2.81
C ILE A 127 25.35 -16.28 -3.40
N ARG A 128 26.38 -16.71 -2.68
CA ARG A 128 27.76 -16.67 -3.11
C ARG A 128 27.80 -17.39 -4.46
N GLN A 129 28.00 -16.63 -5.54
CA GLN A 129 28.23 -17.20 -6.86
C GLN A 129 29.41 -18.16 -6.71
N VAL A 130 29.13 -19.46 -6.81
CA VAL A 130 30.17 -20.48 -6.91
C VAL A 130 30.80 -20.26 -8.28
N GLN A 131 32.01 -19.71 -8.26
CA GLN A 131 32.83 -19.47 -9.42
C GLN A 131 33.24 -20.84 -10.01
N PRO A 132 32.87 -21.18 -11.26
CA PRO A 132 33.40 -22.37 -11.90
C PRO A 132 34.86 -22.07 -12.27
N GLY A 133 35.76 -22.92 -11.78
CA GLY A 133 37.18 -22.91 -12.11
C GLY A 133 37.48 -23.45 -13.49
#